data_AF-A0A3L9HUM7-F1
#
_entry.id   AF-A0A3L9HUM7-F1
#
_cell.length_a   1.000
_cell.length_b   1.000
_cell.length_c   1.000
_cell.angle_alpha   90.00
_cell.angle_beta   90.00
_cell.angle_gamma   90.00
#
_symmetry.space_group_name_H-M   'P 1'
#
loop_
_entity.id
_entity.type
_entity.pdbx_description
1 polymer ?
#
loop_
_entity_poly.entity_id
_entity_poly.type
_entity_poly.pdbx_seq_one_letter_code
_entity_poly.pdbx_strand_id
1 'polypeptide(L)'
;MSSKVEQLRAQLNERILVLDGGMGTMIQSYRLNEADFRGERFADWPCDLKGNNDLLVLSKPEVIAAIHNAYFEAGADIIETNTFNSTTIAMADYQMESLSAEINFAAAKLARACADEWTARTPEKPRYVAGVLGPTNRTASISPDVNDPAFRNITFDGLVAAYRESTKALVEGGADLILIETVFDTLNAKAAVFAVKTEFEALGV
;
A
#
# COMPACT_ATOMS: atom_id res chain seq x y z
N MET A 1 9.22 -3.53 -26.64
CA MET A 1 8.37 -4.27 -25.68
C MET A 1 7.24 -3.33 -25.30
N SER A 2 6.01 -3.83 -25.23
CA SER A 2 4.86 -3.03 -24.79
C SER A 2 5.02 -2.68 -23.31
N SER A 3 4.62 -1.46 -22.90
CA SER A 3 4.67 -1.07 -21.48
C SER A 3 3.69 -1.92 -20.65
N LYS A 4 3.92 -2.05 -19.34
CA LYS A 4 2.99 -2.76 -18.45
C LYS A 4 1.57 -2.17 -18.50
N VAL A 5 1.47 -0.84 -18.65
CA VAL A 5 0.20 -0.12 -18.81
C VAL A 5 -0.51 -0.53 -20.10
N GLU A 6 0.20 -0.63 -21.22
CA GLU A 6 -0.38 -1.10 -22.49
C GLU A 6 -0.82 -2.57 -22.39
N GLN A 7 -0.02 -3.43 -21.75
CA GLN A 7 -0.38 -4.83 -21.52
C GLN A 7 -1.65 -4.95 -20.66
N LEU A 8 -1.74 -4.18 -19.58
CA LEU A 8 -2.92 -4.14 -18.71
C LEU A 8 -4.16 -3.65 -19.47
N ARG A 9 -4.04 -2.59 -20.28
CA ARG A 9 -5.14 -2.08 -21.12
C ARG A 9 -5.59 -3.10 -22.15
N ALA A 10 -4.66 -3.84 -22.77
CA ALA A 10 -5.00 -4.92 -23.69
C ALA A 10 -5.82 -6.01 -22.99
N GLN A 11 -5.37 -6.46 -21.81
CA GLN A 11 -6.09 -7.46 -21.02
C GLN A 11 -7.51 -6.99 -20.61
N LEU A 12 -7.65 -5.73 -20.20
CA LEU A 12 -8.95 -5.13 -19.85
C LEU A 12 -9.92 -5.07 -21.04
N ASN A 13 -9.44 -5.00 -22.28
CA ASN A 13 -10.29 -5.03 -23.47
C ASN A 13 -10.75 -6.45 -23.83
N GLU A 14 -10.03 -7.48 -23.38
CA GLU A 14 -10.29 -8.88 -23.71
C GLU A 14 -11.16 -9.57 -22.66
N ARG A 15 -11.00 -9.20 -21.38
CA ARG A 15 -11.68 -9.87 -20.26
C ARG A 15 -11.77 -9.00 -19.01
N ILE A 16 -12.62 -9.42 -18.09
CA ILE A 16 -12.66 -8.88 -16.72
C ILE A 16 -11.38 -9.32 -15.98
N LEU A 17 -10.73 -8.37 -15.32
CA LEU A 17 -9.63 -8.63 -14.40
C LEU A 17 -10.14 -8.68 -12.96
N VAL A 18 -9.58 -9.58 -12.18
CA VAL A 18 -9.95 -9.80 -10.78
C VAL A 18 -8.90 -9.16 -9.88
N LEU A 19 -9.32 -8.20 -9.05
CA LEU A 19 -8.54 -7.69 -7.93
C LEU A 19 -8.63 -8.69 -6.77
N ASP A 20 -7.59 -8.74 -5.93
CA ASP A 20 -7.59 -9.59 -4.74
C ASP A 20 -8.59 -9.12 -3.68
N GLY A 21 -8.60 -9.83 -2.55
CA GLY A 21 -9.46 -9.51 -1.41
C GLY A 21 -8.69 -8.80 -0.30
N GLY A 22 -9.39 -8.53 0.81
CA GLY A 22 -8.81 -7.80 1.94
C GLY A 22 -7.65 -8.53 2.63
N MET A 23 -6.45 -7.96 2.51
CA MET A 23 -5.22 -8.37 3.22
C MET A 23 -5.43 -8.51 4.73
N GLY A 24 -6.07 -7.52 5.37
CA GLY A 24 -6.31 -7.51 6.81
C GLY A 24 -7.14 -8.71 7.31
N THR A 25 -8.15 -9.14 6.55
CA THR A 25 -8.96 -10.31 6.89
C THR A 25 -8.14 -11.59 6.86
N MET A 26 -7.25 -11.72 5.86
CA MET A 26 -6.36 -12.87 5.76
C MET A 26 -5.33 -12.89 6.90
N ILE A 27 -4.73 -11.75 7.24
CA ILE A 27 -3.80 -11.62 8.38
C ILE A 27 -4.45 -12.07 9.70
N GLN A 28 -5.72 -11.70 9.94
CA GLN A 28 -6.42 -12.09 11.17
C GLN A 28 -6.49 -13.61 11.36
N SER A 29 -6.54 -14.39 10.28
CA SER A 29 -6.58 -15.86 10.34
C SER A 29 -5.30 -16.49 10.92
N TYR A 30 -4.15 -15.79 10.81
CA TYR A 30 -2.87 -16.24 11.36
C TYR A 30 -2.74 -16.02 12.87
N ARG A 31 -3.65 -15.27 13.49
CA ARG A 31 -3.69 -15.01 14.96
C ARG A 31 -2.36 -14.50 15.52
N LEU A 32 -1.67 -13.64 14.76
CA LEU A 32 -0.40 -13.06 15.14
C LEU A 32 -0.49 -12.29 16.47
N ASN A 33 0.56 -12.38 17.27
CA ASN A 33 0.70 -11.68 18.54
C ASN A 33 1.73 -10.55 18.46
N GLU A 34 1.89 -9.76 19.52
CA GLU A 34 2.81 -8.63 19.57
C GLU A 34 4.26 -8.98 19.16
N ALA A 35 4.76 -10.13 19.58
CA ALA A 35 6.12 -10.58 19.23
C ALA A 35 6.26 -10.86 17.73
N ASP A 36 5.18 -11.28 17.06
CA ASP A 36 5.19 -11.48 15.62
C ASP A 36 5.30 -10.15 14.85
N PHE A 37 4.59 -9.10 15.32
CA PHE A 37 4.68 -7.77 14.71
C PHE A 37 6.06 -7.13 14.95
N ARG A 38 6.62 -7.31 16.15
CA ARG A 38 7.95 -6.79 16.50
C ARG A 38 9.08 -7.47 15.73
N GLY A 39 9.00 -8.79 15.57
CA GLY A 39 10.12 -9.59 15.09
C GLY A 39 11.39 -9.33 15.92
N GLU A 40 12.55 -9.54 15.33
CA GLU A 40 13.83 -9.25 15.99
C GLU A 40 14.15 -7.75 15.99
N ARG A 41 13.86 -7.07 14.87
CA ARG A 41 14.27 -5.68 14.64
C ARG A 41 13.58 -4.67 15.56
N PHE A 42 12.34 -4.93 15.97
CA PHE A 42 11.53 -4.00 16.76
C PHE A 42 11.19 -4.55 18.15
N ALA A 43 11.99 -5.49 18.67
CA ALA A 43 11.77 -6.11 19.97
C ALA A 43 11.59 -5.07 21.10
N ASP A 44 12.46 -4.06 21.14
CA ASP A 44 12.46 -3.00 22.16
C ASP A 44 11.73 -1.72 21.73
N TRP A 45 10.85 -1.78 20.71
CA TRP A 45 10.11 -0.59 20.25
C TRP A 45 9.22 0.00 21.37
N PRO A 46 9.15 1.34 21.55
CA PRO A 46 8.60 1.98 22.74
C PRO A 46 7.07 1.88 22.91
N CYS A 47 6.34 1.43 21.89
CA CYS A 47 4.89 1.25 21.94
C CYS A 47 4.47 -0.09 21.31
N ASP A 48 3.22 -0.48 21.52
CA ASP A 48 2.64 -1.69 20.93
C ASP A 48 2.55 -1.58 19.41
N LEU A 49 2.92 -2.65 18.69
CA LEU A 49 2.94 -2.71 17.23
C LEU A 49 1.85 -3.60 16.64
N LYS A 50 1.21 -4.44 17.46
CA LYS A 50 0.08 -5.27 17.03
C LYS A 50 -1.04 -4.39 16.50
N GLY A 51 -1.44 -4.67 15.26
CA GLY A 51 -2.42 -3.87 14.52
C GLY A 51 -1.80 -3.07 13.37
N ASN A 52 -0.49 -2.83 13.40
CA ASN A 52 0.25 -2.28 12.27
C ASN A 52 0.51 -3.37 11.22
N ASN A 53 -0.53 -3.77 10.48
CA ASN A 53 -0.44 -4.86 9.51
C ASN A 53 0.60 -4.59 8.41
N ASP A 54 0.75 -3.34 8.00
CA ASP A 54 1.73 -2.88 7.02
C ASP A 54 3.17 -3.26 7.44
N LEU A 55 3.51 -3.20 8.73
CA LEU A 55 4.83 -3.57 9.27
C LEU A 55 5.22 -5.02 8.97
N LEU A 56 4.24 -5.92 8.79
CA LEU A 56 4.48 -7.34 8.61
C LEU A 56 5.28 -7.65 7.33
N VAL A 57 5.36 -6.72 6.37
CA VAL A 57 6.28 -6.88 5.22
C VAL A 57 7.75 -6.89 5.62
N LEU A 58 8.08 -6.34 6.79
CA LEU A 58 9.43 -6.33 7.36
C LEU A 58 9.62 -7.43 8.41
N SER A 59 8.63 -7.64 9.29
CA SER A 59 8.76 -8.58 10.42
C SER A 59 8.29 -10.01 10.12
N LYS A 60 7.35 -10.19 9.20
CA LYS A 60 6.77 -11.49 8.78
C LYS A 60 6.50 -11.54 7.26
N PRO A 61 7.49 -11.25 6.40
CA PRO A 61 7.29 -11.20 4.95
C PRO A 61 6.74 -12.51 4.39
N GLU A 62 7.06 -13.65 4.99
CA GLU A 62 6.55 -14.97 4.60
C GLU A 62 5.03 -15.09 4.73
N VAL A 63 4.41 -14.44 5.73
CA VAL A 63 2.95 -14.43 5.91
C VAL A 63 2.30 -13.60 4.80
N ILE A 64 2.84 -12.42 4.51
CA ILE A 64 2.31 -11.54 3.45
C ILE A 64 2.47 -12.20 2.07
N ALA A 65 3.62 -12.82 1.80
CA ALA A 65 3.83 -13.59 0.57
C ALA A 65 2.84 -14.75 0.43
N ALA A 66 2.59 -15.50 1.51
CA ALA A 66 1.61 -16.59 1.50
C ALA A 66 0.20 -16.09 1.15
N ILE A 67 -0.20 -14.91 1.65
CA ILE A 67 -1.50 -14.30 1.33
C ILE A 67 -1.59 -13.89 -0.14
N HIS A 68 -0.57 -13.22 -0.69
CA HIS A 68 -0.54 -12.89 -2.12
C HIS A 68 -0.63 -14.13 -2.99
N ASN A 69 0.13 -15.18 -2.65
CA ASN A 69 0.11 -16.45 -3.36
C ASN A 69 -1.27 -17.12 -3.30
N ALA A 70 -1.96 -17.08 -2.16
CA ALA A 70 -3.30 -17.62 -2.02
C ALA A 70 -4.32 -16.88 -2.91
N TYR A 71 -4.19 -15.56 -3.06
CA TYR A 71 -5.06 -14.79 -3.98
C TYR A 71 -4.77 -15.10 -5.44
N PHE A 72 -3.51 -15.26 -5.84
CA PHE A 72 -3.19 -15.69 -7.20
C PHE A 72 -3.66 -17.12 -7.49
N GLU A 73 -3.56 -18.02 -6.53
CA GLU A 73 -4.09 -19.39 -6.63
C GLU A 73 -5.61 -19.38 -6.79
N ALA A 74 -6.31 -18.50 -6.06
CA ALA A 74 -7.75 -18.29 -6.19
C ALA A 74 -8.14 -17.59 -7.51
N GLY A 75 -7.18 -17.11 -8.30
CA GLY A 75 -7.40 -16.59 -9.64
C GLY A 75 -7.29 -15.07 -9.79
N ALA A 76 -6.82 -14.34 -8.78
CA ALA A 76 -6.55 -12.90 -8.90
C ALA A 76 -5.60 -12.59 -10.07
N ASP A 77 -5.84 -11.46 -10.71
CA ASP A 77 -5.00 -10.88 -11.77
C ASP A 77 -4.14 -9.73 -11.25
N ILE A 78 -4.69 -8.97 -10.30
CA ILE A 78 -4.08 -7.82 -9.68
C ILE A 78 -4.08 -8.08 -8.17
N ILE A 79 -2.94 -7.87 -7.51
CA ILE A 79 -2.86 -7.86 -6.05
C ILE A 79 -2.53 -6.47 -5.54
N GLU A 80 -3.05 -6.14 -4.38
CA GLU A 80 -2.73 -4.92 -3.65
C GLU A 80 -1.47 -5.09 -2.81
N THR A 81 -0.61 -4.07 -2.74
CA THR A 81 0.48 -4.04 -1.77
C THR A 81 -0.09 -3.89 -0.35
N ASN A 82 0.56 -4.49 0.64
CA ASN A 82 0.21 -4.31 2.06
C ASN A 82 0.70 -2.94 2.58
N THR A 83 0.13 -1.85 2.04
CA THR A 83 0.60 -0.46 2.27
C THR A 83 -0.51 0.53 2.59
N PHE A 84 -1.67 0.05 3.05
CA PHE A 84 -2.85 0.86 3.35
C PHE A 84 -2.55 2.03 4.32
N ASN A 85 -1.75 1.80 5.36
CA ASN A 85 -1.36 2.79 6.36
C ASN A 85 0.09 3.25 6.24
N SER A 86 0.79 2.86 5.16
CA SER A 86 2.21 3.16 4.96
C SER A 86 2.42 4.60 4.49
N THR A 87 2.05 5.56 5.32
CA THR A 87 2.35 6.98 5.14
C THR A 87 2.97 7.49 6.44
N THR A 88 3.81 8.54 6.37
CA THR A 88 4.35 9.19 7.58
C THR A 88 3.26 9.63 8.56
N ILE A 89 2.06 9.95 8.06
CA ILE A 89 0.93 10.40 8.87
C ILE A 89 0.34 9.24 9.70
N ALA A 90 0.02 8.11 9.06
CA ALA A 90 -0.59 6.98 9.75
C ALA A 90 0.44 6.18 10.58
N MET A 91 1.70 6.12 10.14
CA MET A 91 2.77 5.48 10.91
C MET A 91 3.13 6.22 12.20
N ALA A 92 2.72 7.48 12.35
CA ALA A 92 2.90 8.23 13.60
C ALA A 92 2.16 7.62 14.79
N ASP A 93 1.05 6.90 14.57
CA ASP A 93 0.33 6.18 15.63
C ASP A 93 1.21 5.07 16.27
N TYR A 94 2.23 4.60 15.54
CA TYR A 94 3.20 3.60 15.97
C TYR A 94 4.62 4.18 16.16
N GLN A 95 4.79 5.50 16.10
CA GLN A 95 6.10 6.19 16.13
C GLN A 95 7.07 5.70 15.04
N MET A 96 6.54 5.28 13.88
CA MET A 96 7.26 4.63 12.77
C MET A 96 7.34 5.50 11.51
N GLU A 97 7.19 6.82 11.63
CA GLU A 97 7.16 7.74 10.48
C GLU A 97 8.38 7.56 9.56
N SER A 98 9.56 7.38 10.14
CA SER A 98 10.81 7.18 9.39
C SER A 98 10.89 5.85 8.61
N LEU A 99 9.97 4.91 8.87
CA LEU A 99 9.91 3.60 8.20
C LEU A 99 8.89 3.56 7.07
N SER A 100 8.06 4.60 6.91
CA SER A 100 7.01 4.69 5.88
C SER A 100 7.53 4.33 4.49
N ALA A 101 8.60 4.98 4.01
CA ALA A 101 9.20 4.67 2.72
C ALA A 101 9.75 3.23 2.62
N GLU A 102 10.39 2.73 3.67
CA GLU A 102 10.96 1.38 3.68
C GLU A 102 9.86 0.31 3.59
N ILE A 103 8.76 0.49 4.33
CA ILE A 103 7.61 -0.41 4.32
C ILE A 103 6.97 -0.44 2.93
N ASN A 104 6.73 0.73 2.32
CA ASN A 104 6.19 0.79 0.95
C ASN A 104 7.07 0.06 -0.05
N PHE A 105 8.37 0.32 -0.02
CA PHE A 105 9.33 -0.30 -0.93
C PHE A 105 9.36 -1.82 -0.75
N ALA A 106 9.45 -2.30 0.49
CA ALA A 106 9.48 -3.72 0.81
C ALA A 106 8.17 -4.42 0.40
N ALA A 107 7.02 -3.80 0.66
CA ALA A 107 5.72 -4.32 0.29
C ALA A 107 5.55 -4.47 -1.23
N ALA A 108 5.89 -3.43 -2.00
CA ALA A 108 5.83 -3.46 -3.46
C ALA A 108 6.78 -4.51 -4.04
N LYS A 109 8.00 -4.59 -3.51
CA LYS A 109 8.99 -5.58 -3.94
C LYS A 109 8.54 -7.02 -3.66
N LEU A 110 7.92 -7.25 -2.50
CA LEU A 110 7.39 -8.56 -2.12
C LEU A 110 6.22 -8.99 -3.03
N ALA A 111 5.26 -8.09 -3.24
CA ALA A 111 4.14 -8.31 -4.14
C ALA A 111 4.62 -8.56 -5.59
N ARG A 112 5.59 -7.79 -6.08
CA ARG A 112 6.21 -7.96 -7.41
C ARG A 112 6.86 -9.32 -7.57
N ALA A 113 7.63 -9.77 -6.59
CA ALA A 113 8.24 -11.09 -6.62
C ALA A 113 7.19 -12.21 -6.73
N CYS A 114 6.10 -12.12 -5.97
CA CYS A 114 4.99 -13.08 -6.06
C CYS A 114 4.33 -13.03 -7.45
N ALA A 115 4.04 -11.83 -7.97
CA ALA A 115 3.40 -11.64 -9.26
C ALA A 115 4.27 -12.14 -10.43
N ASP A 116 5.59 -11.96 -10.36
CA ASP A 116 6.53 -12.48 -11.37
C ASP A 116 6.57 -14.00 -11.36
N GLU A 117 6.64 -14.60 -10.18
CA GLU A 117 6.64 -16.06 -10.05
C GLU A 117 5.36 -16.68 -10.65
N TRP A 118 4.19 -16.12 -10.33
CA TRP A 118 2.93 -16.61 -10.88
C TRP A 118 2.83 -16.37 -12.39
N THR A 119 3.29 -15.22 -12.87
CA THR A 119 3.36 -14.92 -14.31
C THR A 119 4.24 -15.92 -15.03
N ALA A 120 5.40 -16.28 -14.48
CA ALA A 120 6.29 -17.28 -15.06
C ALA A 120 5.64 -18.68 -15.13
N ARG A 121 4.78 -19.03 -14.16
CA ARG A 121 4.04 -20.31 -14.14
C ARG A 121 2.95 -20.39 -15.21
N THR A 122 2.26 -19.29 -15.49
CA THR A 122 1.23 -19.23 -16.55
C THR A 122 1.35 -17.93 -17.35
N PRO A 123 2.30 -17.86 -18.32
CA PRO A 123 2.67 -16.65 -19.06
C PRO A 123 1.52 -15.97 -19.82
N GLU A 124 0.50 -16.73 -20.20
CA GLU A 124 -0.71 -16.25 -20.86
C GLU A 124 -1.60 -15.39 -19.95
N LYS A 125 -1.38 -15.45 -18.64
CA LYS A 125 -2.10 -14.68 -17.62
C LYS A 125 -1.11 -13.80 -16.84
N PRO A 126 -0.70 -12.63 -17.35
CA PRO A 126 0.20 -11.74 -16.61
C PRO A 126 -0.44 -11.26 -15.29
N ARG A 127 0.36 -11.19 -14.22
CA ARG A 127 -0.04 -10.64 -12.92
C ARG A 127 0.49 -9.23 -12.72
N TYR A 128 -0.30 -8.41 -12.05
CA TYR A 128 -0.03 -7.01 -11.81
C TYR A 128 -0.04 -6.69 -10.31
N VAL A 129 0.71 -5.66 -9.94
CA VAL A 129 0.80 -5.16 -8.56
C VAL A 129 0.22 -3.75 -8.50
N ALA A 130 -0.77 -3.55 -7.64
CA ALA A 130 -1.33 -2.26 -7.30
C ALA A 130 -0.66 -1.72 -6.02
N GLY A 131 0.14 -0.65 -6.17
CA GLY A 131 0.68 0.11 -5.05
C GLY A 131 -0.42 0.90 -4.37
N VAL A 132 -0.82 0.47 -3.17
CA VAL A 132 -1.93 1.04 -2.41
C VAL A 132 -1.53 2.31 -1.69
N LEU A 133 -2.36 3.34 -1.82
CA LEU A 133 -2.38 4.54 -1.00
C LEU A 133 -3.74 4.64 -0.29
N GLY A 134 -3.76 4.32 1.02
CA GLY A 134 -4.96 4.49 1.84
C GLY A 134 -5.23 5.95 2.23
N PRO A 135 -6.35 6.23 2.92
CA PRO A 135 -6.83 7.59 3.13
C PRO A 135 -6.18 8.31 4.33
N THR A 136 -5.26 7.66 5.05
CA THR A 136 -4.69 8.05 6.36
C THR A 136 -5.74 8.08 7.50
N ASN A 137 -5.28 8.35 8.73
CA ASN A 137 -6.12 8.56 9.91
C ASN A 137 -6.50 10.04 10.14
N ARG A 138 -6.17 10.96 9.21
CA ARG A 138 -6.43 12.41 9.32
C ARG A 138 -7.40 12.89 8.25
N THR A 139 -8.14 13.96 8.56
CA THR A 139 -9.18 14.51 7.68
C THR A 139 -8.86 15.96 7.32
N ALA A 140 -8.72 16.28 6.05
CA ALA A 140 -8.46 17.66 5.62
C ALA A 140 -9.74 18.47 5.41
N SER A 141 -10.87 17.83 5.12
CA SER A 141 -12.15 18.51 4.88
C SER A 141 -13.03 18.61 6.14
N ILE A 142 -12.88 17.70 7.08
CA ILE A 142 -13.69 17.60 8.31
C ILE A 142 -12.82 18.02 9.51
N SER A 143 -13.39 18.80 10.45
CA SER A 143 -12.70 19.09 11.71
C SER A 143 -12.80 17.90 12.66
N PRO A 144 -11.70 17.47 13.30
CA PRO A 144 -11.74 16.47 14.37
C PRO A 144 -12.25 17.06 15.71
N ASP A 145 -12.35 18.39 15.84
CA ASP A 145 -12.89 19.06 17.03
C ASP A 145 -14.33 19.52 16.77
N VAL A 146 -15.29 18.91 17.47
CA VAL A 146 -16.71 19.25 17.36
C VAL A 146 -17.03 20.68 17.82
N ASN A 147 -16.16 21.29 18.62
CA ASN A 147 -16.34 22.66 19.13
C ASN A 147 -15.69 23.71 18.22
N ASP A 148 -14.79 23.31 17.32
CA ASP A 148 -14.14 24.20 16.37
C ASP A 148 -14.26 23.64 14.94
N PRO A 149 -15.28 24.05 14.17
CA PRO A 149 -15.47 23.58 12.79
C PRO A 149 -14.38 24.07 11.81
N ALA A 150 -13.60 25.08 12.18
CA ALA A 150 -12.51 25.61 11.36
C ALA A 150 -11.19 24.88 11.59
N PHE A 151 -11.02 24.20 12.73
CA PHE A 151 -9.80 23.47 13.06
C PHE A 151 -9.50 22.34 12.06
N ARG A 152 -8.21 22.15 11.74
CA ARG A 152 -7.69 21.03 10.94
C ARG A 152 -6.40 20.52 11.59
N ASN A 153 -6.28 19.20 11.73
CA ASN A 153 -5.09 18.55 12.28
C ASN A 153 -4.10 18.07 11.20
N ILE A 154 -4.38 18.39 9.93
CA ILE A 154 -3.52 18.10 8.77
C ILE A 154 -3.70 19.21 7.73
N THR A 155 -2.67 19.44 6.91
CA THR A 155 -2.73 20.38 5.78
C THR A 155 -2.69 19.62 4.46
N PHE A 156 -3.17 20.27 3.38
CA PHE A 156 -3.08 19.71 2.04
C PHE A 156 -1.62 19.38 1.67
N ASP A 157 -0.69 20.30 1.93
CA ASP A 157 0.74 20.09 1.64
C ASP A 157 1.35 18.97 2.48
N GLY A 158 0.90 18.79 3.73
CA GLY A 158 1.32 17.68 4.58
C GLY A 158 0.89 16.32 4.01
N LEU A 159 -0.36 16.23 3.52
CA LEU A 159 -0.85 15.04 2.81
C LEU A 159 -0.06 14.81 1.51
N VAL A 160 0.17 15.86 0.71
CA VAL A 160 0.93 15.75 -0.53
C VAL A 160 2.34 15.21 -0.24
N ALA A 161 3.04 15.74 0.77
CA ALA A 161 4.37 15.28 1.13
C ALA A 161 4.39 13.78 1.51
N ALA A 162 3.46 13.34 2.36
CA ALA A 162 3.35 11.95 2.79
C ALA A 162 3.01 10.99 1.62
N TYR A 163 2.07 11.38 0.75
CA TYR A 163 1.70 10.59 -0.42
C TYR A 163 2.80 10.54 -1.48
N ARG A 164 3.59 11.60 -1.65
CA ARG A 164 4.73 11.60 -2.59
C ARG A 164 5.82 10.63 -2.16
N GLU A 165 6.18 10.61 -0.87
CA GLU A 165 7.15 9.65 -0.33
C GLU A 165 6.68 8.21 -0.57
N SER A 166 5.42 7.92 -0.25
CA SER A 166 4.82 6.59 -0.40
C SER A 166 4.79 6.18 -1.88
N THR A 167 4.35 7.08 -2.77
CA THR A 167 4.31 6.86 -4.22
C THR A 167 5.69 6.52 -4.76
N LYS A 168 6.70 7.32 -4.39
CA LYS A 168 8.08 7.09 -4.83
C LYS A 168 8.56 5.69 -4.45
N ALA A 169 8.39 5.31 -3.18
CA ALA A 169 8.81 4.01 -2.68
C ALA A 169 8.05 2.84 -3.35
N LEU A 170 6.75 3.00 -3.61
CA LEU A 170 5.95 2.00 -4.33
C LEU A 170 6.42 1.81 -5.78
N VAL A 171 6.72 2.91 -6.48
CA VAL A 171 7.25 2.87 -7.85
C VAL A 171 8.64 2.22 -7.88
N GLU A 172 9.54 2.64 -6.98
CA GLU A 172 10.88 2.05 -6.86
C GLU A 172 10.84 0.56 -6.47
N GLY A 173 9.82 0.15 -5.70
CA GLY A 173 9.58 -1.25 -5.34
C GLY A 173 8.96 -2.10 -6.46
N GLY A 174 8.52 -1.48 -7.56
CA GLY A 174 8.06 -2.19 -8.75
C GLY A 174 6.54 -2.38 -8.85
N ALA A 175 5.74 -1.50 -8.25
CA ALA A 175 4.30 -1.46 -8.50
C ALA A 175 4.00 -1.14 -9.98
N ASP A 176 3.00 -1.82 -10.57
CA ASP A 176 2.59 -1.59 -11.96
C ASP A 176 1.60 -0.42 -12.10
N LEU A 177 0.84 -0.14 -11.04
CA LEU A 177 -0.13 0.96 -10.95
C LEU A 177 -0.23 1.46 -9.51
N ILE A 178 -0.70 2.69 -9.32
CA ILE A 178 -1.00 3.26 -8.01
C ILE A 178 -2.52 3.28 -7.81
N LEU A 179 -2.98 2.72 -6.70
CA LEU A 179 -4.39 2.63 -6.33
C LEU A 179 -4.65 3.51 -5.10
N ILE A 180 -5.34 4.62 -5.32
CA ILE A 180 -5.88 5.46 -4.24
C ILE A 180 -7.24 4.88 -3.87
N GLU A 181 -7.34 4.28 -2.69
CA GLU A 181 -8.52 3.52 -2.29
C GLU A 181 -9.13 3.98 -0.97
N THR A 182 -10.30 3.43 -0.65
CA THR A 182 -11.05 3.69 0.59
C THR A 182 -11.18 5.20 0.92
N VAL A 183 -11.45 5.98 -0.13
CA VAL A 183 -11.57 7.44 -0.04
C VAL A 183 -12.79 7.82 0.79
N PHE A 184 -12.56 8.26 2.02
CA PHE A 184 -13.61 8.83 2.88
C PHE A 184 -13.60 10.38 2.89
N ASP A 185 -12.45 11.00 2.57
CA ASP A 185 -12.28 12.46 2.47
C ASP A 185 -11.78 12.84 1.06
N THR A 186 -12.61 13.55 0.29
CA THR A 186 -12.28 13.94 -1.09
C THR A 186 -11.11 14.92 -1.17
N LEU A 187 -10.84 15.72 -0.13
CA LEU A 187 -9.68 16.61 -0.12
C LEU A 187 -8.38 15.81 0.07
N ASN A 188 -8.40 14.73 0.87
CA ASN A 188 -7.29 13.78 0.95
C ASN A 188 -7.04 13.11 -0.40
N ALA A 189 -8.10 12.67 -1.09
CA ALA A 189 -7.96 12.05 -2.40
C ALA A 189 -7.38 13.02 -3.45
N LYS A 190 -7.78 14.30 -3.41
CA LYS A 190 -7.16 15.33 -4.27
C LYS A 190 -5.68 15.52 -3.98
N ALA A 191 -5.28 15.51 -2.70
CA ALA A 191 -3.88 15.58 -2.30
C ALA A 191 -3.10 14.36 -2.80
N ALA A 192 -3.66 13.16 -2.68
CA ALA A 192 -3.08 11.92 -3.20
C ALA A 192 -2.92 11.95 -4.72
N VAL A 193 -3.95 12.35 -5.47
CA VAL A 193 -3.88 12.47 -6.94
C VAL A 193 -2.82 13.49 -7.36
N PHE A 194 -2.75 14.64 -6.67
CA PHE A 194 -1.73 15.65 -6.93
C PHE A 194 -0.33 15.09 -6.66
N ALA A 195 -0.11 14.47 -5.50
CA ALA A 195 1.14 13.84 -5.11
C ALA A 195 1.61 12.79 -6.13
N VAL A 196 0.73 11.86 -6.53
CA VAL A 196 1.05 10.81 -7.49
C VAL A 196 1.49 11.39 -8.82
N LYS A 197 0.74 12.37 -9.35
CA LYS A 197 1.08 13.03 -10.63
C LYS A 197 2.41 13.76 -10.54
N THR A 198 2.63 14.54 -9.48
CA THR A 198 3.89 15.26 -9.26
C THR A 198 5.07 14.31 -9.13
N GLU A 199 4.88 13.16 -8.46
CA GLU A 199 5.96 12.19 -8.31
C GLU A 199 6.23 11.42 -9.61
N PHE A 200 5.22 11.07 -10.39
CA PHE A 200 5.40 10.48 -11.72
C PHE A 200 6.17 11.44 -12.65
N GLU A 201 5.84 12.73 -12.65
CA GLU A 201 6.59 13.75 -13.38
C GLU A 201 8.05 13.84 -12.91
N ALA A 202 8.30 13.77 -11.60
CA ALA A 202 9.65 13.81 -11.04
C ALA A 202 10.48 12.55 -11.37
N LEU A 203 9.84 11.39 -11.45
CA LEU A 203 10.46 10.10 -11.79
C LEU A 203 10.58 9.87 -13.30
N GLY A 204 9.82 10.60 -14.11
CA GLY A 204 9.80 10.45 -15.56
C GLY A 204 9.08 9.18 -16.05
N VAL A 205 8.01 8.77 -15.35
CA VAL A 205 7.21 7.56 -15.65
C VAL A 205 5.79 7.88 -16.07
#